data_AF-A0A2X1QQB9-F1
#
_entry.id   AF-A0A2X1QQB9-F1
#
_cell.length_a   1.000
_cell.length_b   1.000
_cell.length_c   1.000
_cell.angle_alpha   90.00
_cell.angle_beta   90.00
_cell.angle_gamma   90.00
#
_symmetry.space_group_name_H-M   'P 1'
#
loop_
_entity.id
_entity.type
_entity.pdbx_description
1 polymer ?
#
loop_
_entity_poly.entity_id
_entity_poly.type
_entity_poly.pdbx_seq_one_letter_code
_entity_poly.pdbx_strand_id
1 'polypeptide(L)'
;MPRPSLYDILYGNFAGGLDLNTVSETDQVILSVLDNMQRILNCRAGTLAHLPDYGLPDMTAVLQGMPASAHQLMSTLSAVVAEIRTAPAADRGGDARSACARRTALCH
;
A
#
# COMPACT_ATOMS: atom_id res chain seq x y z
N MET A 1 7.41 -9.77 10.44
CA MET A 1 8.47 -8.78 10.23
C MET A 1 7.87 -7.57 9.55
N PRO A 2 8.11 -6.35 10.04
CA PRO A 2 7.75 -5.13 9.34
C PRO A 2 8.49 -5.12 7.99
N ARG A 3 7.79 -4.79 6.90
CA ARG A 3 8.41 -4.70 5.56
C ARG A 3 7.87 -3.45 4.86
N PRO A 4 8.72 -2.66 4.18
CA PRO A 4 8.26 -1.57 3.34
C PRO A 4 7.37 -2.10 2.21
N SER A 5 6.62 -1.21 1.56
CA SER A 5 5.76 -1.56 0.45
C SER A 5 6.56 -2.10 -0.72
N LEU A 6 5.90 -2.89 -1.57
CA LEU A 6 6.49 -3.37 -2.81
C LEU A 6 7.01 -2.22 -3.69
N TYR A 7 6.31 -1.08 -3.67
CA TYR A 7 6.68 0.09 -4.47
C TYR A 7 8.07 0.59 -4.09
N ASP A 8 8.33 0.78 -2.79
CA ASP A 8 9.61 1.30 -2.28
C ASP A 8 10.75 0.29 -2.52
N ILE A 9 10.45 -1.00 -2.41
CA ILE A 9 11.42 -2.07 -2.70
C ILE A 9 11.83 -2.07 -4.18
N LEU A 10 10.85 -1.88 -5.09
CA LEU A 10 11.13 -1.85 -6.53
C LEU A 10 11.89 -0.59 -6.95
N TYR A 11 11.62 0.54 -6.31
CA TYR A 11 12.27 1.82 -6.61
C TYR A 11 13.61 2.01 -5.87
N GLY A 12 13.81 1.31 -4.75
CA GLY A 12 14.98 1.43 -3.88
C GLY A 12 15.00 2.70 -3.02
N ASN A 13 13.95 3.52 -3.07
CA ASN A 13 13.83 4.76 -2.32
C ASN A 13 12.36 5.08 -2.00
N PHE A 14 12.17 5.94 -1.00
CA PHE A 14 10.88 6.56 -0.65
C PHE A 14 10.58 7.77 -1.53
N ALA A 15 9.35 8.28 -1.44
CA ALA A 15 8.97 9.53 -2.08
C ALA A 15 9.93 10.66 -1.65
N GLY A 16 10.39 11.45 -2.61
CA GLY A 16 11.41 12.48 -2.38
C GLY A 16 12.86 11.99 -2.45
N GLY A 17 13.10 10.70 -2.75
CA GLY A 17 14.43 10.18 -3.09
C GLY A 17 15.29 9.71 -1.91
N LEU A 18 14.70 9.54 -0.73
CA LEU A 18 15.38 8.99 0.44
C LEU A 18 15.66 7.49 0.24
N ASP A 19 16.93 7.08 0.31
CA ASP A 19 17.35 5.69 0.11
C ASP A 19 16.81 4.78 1.22
N LEU A 20 16.22 3.66 0.80
CA LEU A 20 15.59 2.68 1.68
C LEU A 20 16.58 2.10 2.71
N ASN A 21 17.84 1.92 2.35
CA ASN A 21 18.86 1.31 3.21
C ASN A 21 19.41 2.26 4.29
N THR A 22 19.12 3.56 4.18
CA THR A 22 19.57 4.58 5.14
C THR A 22 18.63 4.75 6.33
N VAL A 23 17.48 4.09 6.29
CA VAL A 23 16.38 4.20 7.25
C VAL A 23 16.23 2.89 8.04
N SER A 24 15.86 2.98 9.32
CA SER A 24 15.63 1.79 10.16
C SER A 24 14.43 0.98 9.68
N GLU A 25 14.41 -0.34 9.88
CA GLU A 25 13.31 -1.20 9.40
C GLU A 25 11.92 -0.76 9.90
N THR A 26 11.84 -0.26 11.14
CA THR A 26 10.60 0.25 11.72
C THR A 26 10.14 1.53 10.99
N ASP A 27 11.07 2.46 10.77
CA ASP A 27 10.77 3.73 10.10
C ASP A 27 10.46 3.52 8.62
N GLN A 28 11.08 2.53 7.98
CA GLN A 28 10.78 2.16 6.59
C GLN A 28 9.30 1.82 6.40
N VAL A 29 8.68 1.12 7.35
CA VAL A 29 7.24 0.82 7.27
C VAL A 29 6.39 2.07 7.46
N ILE A 30 6.77 2.94 8.40
CA ILE A 30 6.04 4.19 8.65
C ILE A 30 6.07 5.08 7.41
N LEU A 31 7.26 5.31 6.85
CA LEU A 31 7.44 6.12 5.63
C LEU A 31 6.69 5.52 4.45
N SER A 32 6.76 4.20 4.28
CA SER A 32 6.04 3.49 3.24
C SER A 32 4.51 3.68 3.32
N VAL A 33 3.95 3.61 4.54
CA VAL A 33 2.52 3.88 4.76
C VAL A 33 2.19 5.34 4.48
N LEU A 34 3.03 6.28 4.89
CA LEU A 34 2.83 7.71 4.65
C LEU A 34 2.86 8.05 3.16
N ASP A 35 3.82 7.52 2.41
CA ASP A 35 3.94 7.72 0.96
C ASP A 35 2.75 7.15 0.21
N ASN A 36 2.29 5.98 0.62
CA ASN A 36 1.08 5.37 0.08
C ASN A 36 -0.15 6.23 0.38
N MET A 37 -0.31 6.70 1.63
CA MET A 37 -1.39 7.62 2.00
C MET A 37 -1.37 8.89 1.15
N GLN A 38 -0.20 9.50 0.94
CA GLN A 38 -0.10 10.69 0.12
C GLN A 38 -0.50 10.42 -1.34
N ARG A 39 -0.12 9.27 -1.90
CA ARG A 39 -0.56 8.85 -3.25
C ARG A 39 -2.08 8.69 -3.33
N ILE A 40 -2.69 8.02 -2.36
CA ILE A 40 -4.15 7.83 -2.31
C ILE A 40 -4.86 9.18 -2.26
N LEU A 41 -4.42 10.07 -1.37
CA LEU A 41 -5.04 11.39 -1.17
C LEU A 41 -4.93 12.28 -2.42
N ASN A 42 -3.84 12.13 -3.18
CA ASN A 42 -3.60 12.91 -4.40
C ASN A 42 -4.25 12.29 -5.65
N CYS A 43 -4.60 11.01 -5.63
CA CYS A 43 -5.29 10.36 -6.74
C CYS A 43 -6.80 10.59 -6.66
N ARG A 44 -7.43 10.93 -7.79
CA ARG A 44 -8.89 10.95 -7.92
C ARG A 44 -9.39 9.57 -8.34
N ALA A 45 -10.40 9.05 -7.63
CA ALA A 45 -11.10 7.82 -8.00
C ALA A 45 -11.60 7.88 -9.45
N GLY A 46 -11.48 6.78 -10.18
CA GLY A 46 -11.81 6.68 -11.61
C GLY A 46 -10.70 7.12 -12.58
N THR A 47 -9.56 7.64 -12.09
CA THR A 47 -8.44 8.04 -12.97
C THR A 47 -7.64 6.82 -13.49
N LEU A 48 -7.53 5.78 -12.68
CA LEU A 48 -6.84 4.53 -13.05
C LEU A 48 -7.85 3.54 -13.64
N ALA A 49 -7.73 3.25 -14.93
CA ALA A 49 -8.70 2.40 -15.65
C ALA A 49 -8.87 0.98 -15.07
N HIS A 50 -7.81 0.44 -14.46
CA HIS A 50 -7.80 -0.91 -13.86
C HIS A 50 -8.11 -0.89 -12.35
N LEU A 51 -8.24 0.30 -11.74
CA LEU A 51 -8.52 0.51 -10.33
C LEU A 51 -9.49 1.71 -10.20
N PRO A 52 -10.75 1.56 -10.60
CA PRO A 52 -11.72 2.65 -10.58
C PRO A 52 -12.00 3.18 -9.17
N ASP A 53 -11.87 2.32 -8.15
CA ASP A 53 -12.13 2.67 -6.75
C ASP A 53 -10.88 3.20 -6.02
N TYR A 54 -9.72 3.27 -6.68
CA TYR A 54 -8.49 3.77 -6.08
C TYR A 54 -8.40 5.29 -6.08
N GLY A 55 -8.13 5.87 -4.92
CA GLY A 55 -8.01 7.31 -4.70
C GLY A 55 -9.22 7.87 -3.97
N LEU A 56 -9.33 9.20 -3.93
CA LEU A 56 -10.47 9.87 -3.31
C LEU A 56 -11.57 10.16 -4.34
N PRO A 57 -12.85 9.95 -3.98
CA PRO A 57 -13.96 10.44 -4.80
C PRO A 57 -13.93 11.97 -4.87
N ASP A 58 -14.70 12.53 -5.79
CA ASP A 58 -14.73 13.98 -5.98
C ASP A 58 -15.12 14.72 -4.70
N MET A 59 -14.15 15.41 -4.12
CA MET A 59 -14.29 16.13 -2.85
C MET A 59 -15.23 17.34 -2.97
N THR A 60 -15.49 17.85 -4.18
CA THR A 60 -16.48 18.93 -4.37
C THR A 60 -17.89 18.44 -4.07
N ALA A 61 -18.23 17.20 -4.45
CA ALA A 61 -19.51 16.59 -4.11
C ALA A 61 -19.63 16.28 -2.61
N VAL A 62 -18.52 15.90 -1.97
CA VAL A 62 -18.48 15.64 -0.52
C VAL A 62 -18.64 16.93 0.29
N LEU A 63 -18.08 18.05 -0.17
CA LEU A 63 -18.12 19.33 0.53
C LEU A 63 -19.39 20.16 0.25
N GLN A 64 -20.15 19.88 -0.82
CA GLN A 64 -21.34 20.65 -1.20
C GLN A 64 -22.66 20.23 -0.51
N GLY A 65 -22.65 19.27 0.42
CA GLY A 65 -23.87 18.81 1.08
C GLY A 65 -23.70 18.50 2.56
N MET A 66 -24.04 19.47 3.41
CA MET A 66 -24.45 19.30 4.82
C MET A 66 -23.34 19.01 5.87
N PRO A 67 -23.55 19.40 7.15
CA PRO A 67 -22.59 19.24 8.26
C PRO A 67 -22.13 17.80 8.57
N ALA A 68 -22.67 16.78 7.88
CA ALA A 68 -22.29 15.37 8.01
C ALA A 68 -21.13 14.93 7.09
N SER A 69 -20.65 15.81 6.21
CA SER A 69 -19.59 15.54 5.22
C SER A 69 -18.25 15.13 5.85
N ALA A 70 -17.91 15.66 7.04
CA ALA A 70 -16.70 15.25 7.77
C ALA A 70 -16.73 13.77 8.18
N HIS A 71 -17.88 13.27 8.63
CA HIS A 71 -18.03 11.87 9.04
C HIS A 71 -17.99 10.94 7.82
N GLN A 72 -18.60 11.35 6.71
CA GLN A 72 -18.49 10.61 5.44
C GLN A 72 -17.05 10.55 4.93
N LEU A 73 -16.30 11.66 5.00
CA LEU A 73 -14.87 11.69 4.64
C LEU A 73 -14.06 10.70 5.46
N MET A 74 -14.24 10.67 6.78
CA MET A 74 -13.53 9.72 7.65
C MET A 74 -13.86 8.27 7.29
N SER A 75 -15.12 7.97 6.94
CA SER A 75 -15.56 6.63 6.53
C SER A 75 -14.93 6.23 5.19
N THR A 76 -14.96 7.11 4.19
CA THR A 76 -14.35 6.87 2.87
C THR A 76 -12.84 6.65 2.98
N LEU A 77 -12.14 7.50 3.72
CA LEU A 77 -10.69 7.36 3.94
C LEU A 77 -10.35 6.03 4.61
N SER A 78 -11.15 5.62 5.60
CA SER A 78 -10.95 4.34 6.30
C SER A 78 -11.17 3.14 5.37
N ALA A 79 -12.15 3.20 4.48
CA ALA A 79 -12.45 2.13 3.52
C ALA A 79 -11.33 1.94 2.50
N VAL A 80 -10.85 3.03 1.87
CA VAL A 80 -9.78 2.96 0.86
C VAL A 80 -8.47 2.45 1.47
N VAL A 81 -8.14 2.86 2.70
CA VAL A 81 -6.97 2.35 3.42
C VAL A 81 -7.12 0.87 3.77
N ALA A 82 -8.33 0.41 4.09
CA ALA A 82 -8.59 -0.99 4.40
C ALA A 82 -8.45 -1.89 3.16
N GLU A 83 -8.94 -1.46 2.00
CA GLU A 83 -8.86 -2.19 0.74
C GLU A 83 -7.41 -2.47 0.33
N ILE A 84 -6.54 -1.47 0.49
CA ILE A 84 -5.11 -1.59 0.19
C ILE A 84 -4.39 -2.53 1.17
N ARG A 85 -4.84 -2.61 2.43
CA ARG A 85 -4.31 -3.57 3.41
C ARG A 85 -4.70 -5.00 3.08
N THR A 86 -5.86 -5.21 2.46
CA THR A 86 -6.38 -6.53 2.09
C THR A 86 -6.02 -6.88 0.64
N ALA A 87 -4.73 -7.05 0.35
CA ALA A 87 -4.38 -8.01 -0.69
C ALA A 87 -4.90 -9.39 -0.22
N PRO A 88 -5.62 -10.18 -1.05
CA PRO A 88 -6.03 -11.50 -0.64
C PRO A 88 -4.77 -12.30 -0.29
N ALA A 89 -4.72 -12.80 0.94
CA ALA A 89 -3.90 -13.94 1.29
C ALA A 89 -4.40 -15.14 0.46
N ALA A 90 -4.03 -15.16 -0.82
CA ALA A 90 -4.09 -16.35 -1.64
C ALA A 90 -3.08 -17.32 -1.03
N ASP A 91 -3.63 -18.26 -0.26
CA ASP A 91 -3.15 -19.59 0.01
C ASP A 91 -1.65 -19.84 -0.28
N ARG A 92 -0.83 -19.77 0.78
CA ARG A 92 0.42 -20.53 0.83
C ARG A 92 0.37 -21.50 2.01
N GLY A 93 -0.56 -22.45 1.93
CA GLY A 93 -0.31 -23.80 2.41
C GLY A 93 0.87 -24.39 1.63
N GLY A 94 2.08 -24.25 2.17
CA GLY A 94 3.30 -24.73 1.52
C GLY A 94 4.51 -24.53 2.42
N ASP A 95 4.75 -25.53 3.25
CA ASP A 95 5.85 -25.66 4.21
C ASP A 95 7.19 -25.12 3.68
N ALA A 96 7.61 -23.96 4.19
CA ALA A 96 8.83 -23.26 3.82
C ALA A 96 10.12 -24.05 4.15
N ARG A 97 10.00 -25.18 4.86
CA ARG A 97 11.14 -26.08 5.14
C ARG A 97 11.53 -26.97 3.95
N SER A 98 10.69 -27.11 2.93
CA SER A 98 10.98 -27.96 1.76
C SER A 98 11.81 -27.27 0.65
N ALA A 99 11.88 -25.93 0.65
CA ALA A 99 12.55 -25.18 -0.42
C ALA A 99 14.08 -25.07 -0.26
N CYS A 100 14.61 -25.23 0.94
CA CYS A 100 16.05 -25.19 1.20
C CYS A 100 16.76 -26.49 0.75
N ALA A 101 16.09 -27.64 0.82
CA ALA A 101 16.69 -28.94 0.50
C ALA A 101 16.85 -29.24 -1.01
N ARG A 102 16.13 -28.52 -1.89
CA ARG A 102 16.15 -28.80 -3.35
C ARG A 102 17.19 -28.01 -4.14
N ARG A 103 17.93 -27.08 -3.51
CA ARG A 103 18.91 -26.24 -4.22
C ARG A 103 20.35 -26.76 -4.16
N THR A 104 20.59 -27.87 -3.46
CA THR A 104 21.92 -28.49 -3.31
C THR A 104 22.14 -29.71 -4.22
N ALA A 105 21.19 -30.07 -5.09
CA ALA A 105 21.28 -31.25 -5.95
C ALA A 105 21.35 -30.93 -7.47
N LEU A 106 21.55 -29.65 -7.84
CA LEU A 106 21.68 -29.23 -9.25
C LEU A 106 23.06 -28.60 -9.57
N CYS A 107 24.07 -29.01 -8.81
CA CYS A 107 25.48 -28.74 -9.11
C CYS A 107 26.24 -30.08 -9.09
N HIS A 108 25.97 -30.94 -10.07
CA HIS A 108 26.89 -31.94 -10.63
C HIS A 108 26.32 -32.50 -11.93
#